data_AF-A0A3E1HDZ8-F1
#
_entry.id   AF-A0A3E1HDZ8-F1
#
_cell.length_a   1.000
_cell.length_b   1.000
_cell.length_c   1.000
_cell.angle_alpha   90.00
_cell.angle_beta   90.00
_cell.angle_gamma   90.00
#
_symmetry.space_group_name_H-M   'P 1'
#
loop_
_entity.id
_entity.type
_entity.pdbx_description
1 polymer ?
#
loop_
_entity_poly.entity_id
_entity_poly.type
_entity_poly.pdbx_seq_one_letter_code
_entity_poly.pdbx_strand_id
1 'polypeptide(L)'
;MSERIPTVETFEPIHPKKVKAKSSDNLIHTRSFTGLFRTLRVGGAGLLFLAFFGTVWLNWGGRQAVLWDLAESKFHIFGATFWPQDFILLSALLIICAFGLFAITVFAGRVWCGYTCPQSSFTWLFMWCEKVTEGERNQRIKLQAAPWSLNKLARRSAKHTLWLGISVLTGLTFVGYFTPIRPLAAELLTWQMGGVSLFWVLFFTGATYINAGWLREAVCMHMCPYARFQSVMFDKDTLTISYDAARGEHRGPRKRDVQPAQVGLGDCIDCQLCVQVCPTGIDIRDGLQMECIGCAACIDACDSIMDKMGYARGLVSYTSEHQLQGGKTHLLRPRLIGYSAVLVVMIAALVVALIERPMVSLDVTKDRGMFRENSQGLIENIYSLKVINKTQQRQDYRLELVDAEGFQLQGKTQVSLAPGEIVDIPVSVALLADTPASSSQTIRFKVTDVDEPWIYTAADSRFVAPLNR
;
A
#
# COMPACT_ATOMS: atom_id res chain seq x y z
N MET A 1 54.04 5.45 17.11
CA MET A 1 53.66 4.03 17.23
C MET A 1 52.15 3.97 17.31
N SER A 2 51.49 3.77 16.18
CA SER A 2 50.04 3.58 16.08
C SER A 2 49.84 2.09 15.84
N GLU A 3 49.58 1.36 16.92
CA GLU A 3 49.22 -0.06 16.85
C GLU A 3 47.85 -0.16 16.18
N ARG A 4 47.85 -0.68 14.96
CA ARG A 4 46.64 -1.02 14.23
C ARG A 4 45.96 -2.18 14.97
N ILE A 5 44.69 -1.99 15.27
CA ILE A 5 43.78 -3.03 15.78
C ILE A 5 43.88 -4.25 14.85
N PRO A 6 44.16 -5.46 15.36
CA PRO A 6 44.25 -6.65 14.54
C PRO A 6 42.88 -6.95 13.94
N THR A 7 42.76 -6.82 12.62
CA THR A 7 41.60 -7.30 11.87
C THR A 7 41.57 -8.82 11.97
N VAL A 8 40.53 -9.34 12.64
CA VAL A 8 40.13 -10.75 12.56
C VAL A 8 40.08 -11.10 11.08
N GLU A 9 40.74 -12.20 10.69
CA GLU A 9 40.70 -12.75 9.34
C GLU A 9 39.25 -12.77 8.86
N THR A 10 38.94 -11.83 7.97
CA THR A 10 37.68 -11.75 7.28
C THR A 10 37.51 -13.05 6.53
N PHE A 11 36.50 -13.81 6.94
CA PHE A 11 35.90 -14.90 6.19
C PHE A 11 35.87 -14.47 4.72
N GLU A 12 36.67 -15.09 3.85
CA GLU A 12 36.55 -14.85 2.41
C GLU A 12 35.13 -15.28 2.04
N PRO A 13 34.24 -14.34 1.61
CA PRO A 13 32.95 -14.73 1.11
C PRO A 13 33.22 -15.62 -0.09
N ILE A 14 32.64 -16.83 -0.11
CA ILE A 14 32.67 -17.74 -1.26
C ILE A 14 32.34 -16.89 -2.47
N HIS A 15 33.34 -16.63 -3.32
CA HIS A 15 33.12 -15.86 -4.53
C HIS A 15 32.05 -16.61 -5.32
N PRO A 16 30.88 -16.00 -5.59
CA PRO A 16 29.91 -16.64 -6.46
C PRO A 16 30.64 -16.90 -7.78
N LYS A 17 30.66 -18.16 -8.21
CA LYS A 17 31.19 -18.53 -9.54
C LYS A 17 30.61 -17.53 -10.52
N LYS A 18 31.48 -16.81 -11.25
CA LYS A 18 31.06 -15.83 -12.27
C LYS A 18 29.98 -16.44 -13.14
N VAL A 19 28.72 -16.09 -12.86
CA VAL A 19 27.59 -16.47 -13.69
C VAL A 19 27.85 -15.76 -15.02
N LYS A 20 28.05 -16.54 -16.09
CA LYS A 20 28.17 -15.99 -17.45
C LYS A 20 27.07 -14.96 -17.65
N ALA A 21 27.44 -13.76 -18.11
CA ALA A 21 26.52 -12.70 -18.43
C ALA A 21 25.34 -13.30 -19.22
N LYS A 22 24.16 -13.26 -18.59
CA LYS A 22 22.91 -13.83 -19.10
C LYS A 22 22.63 -13.15 -20.44
N SER A 23 22.52 -13.91 -21.53
CA SER A 23 22.19 -13.36 -22.83
C SER A 23 20.90 -12.55 -22.76
N SER A 24 20.83 -11.45 -23.51
CA SER A 24 19.75 -10.45 -23.53
C SER A 24 18.37 -10.97 -23.97
N ASP A 25 18.20 -12.28 -24.17
CA ASP A 25 17.05 -12.87 -24.88
C ASP A 25 16.33 -14.01 -24.12
N ASN A 26 16.73 -14.33 -22.88
CA ASN A 26 16.16 -15.46 -22.14
C ASN A 26 15.10 -15.04 -21.12
N LEU A 27 13.87 -14.82 -21.60
CA LEU A 27 12.65 -14.74 -20.79
C LEU A 27 12.59 -15.95 -19.82
N ILE A 28 12.37 -15.70 -18.53
CA ILE A 28 12.33 -16.77 -17.53
C ILE A 28 11.01 -17.53 -17.65
N HIS A 29 11.10 -18.81 -18.05
CA HIS A 29 9.96 -19.73 -18.05
C HIS A 29 9.90 -20.52 -16.74
N THR A 30 8.96 -20.15 -15.88
CA THR A 30 8.72 -20.85 -14.62
C THR A 30 8.01 -22.18 -14.83
N ARG A 31 8.32 -23.17 -14.00
CA ARG A 31 7.58 -24.43 -13.91
C ARG A 31 6.49 -24.32 -12.84
N SER A 32 5.36 -24.98 -13.06
CA SER A 32 4.34 -25.02 -12.00
C SER A 32 4.75 -25.93 -10.84
N PHE A 33 4.18 -25.64 -9.67
CA PHE A 33 4.42 -26.36 -8.43
C PHE A 33 3.16 -26.36 -7.57
N THR A 34 3.17 -27.15 -6.51
CA THR A 34 2.10 -27.27 -5.52
C THR A 34 2.71 -27.33 -4.13
N GLY A 35 2.06 -26.75 -3.14
CA GLY A 35 2.51 -26.78 -1.76
C GLY A 35 1.82 -25.72 -0.91
N LEU A 36 2.20 -25.65 0.36
CA LEU A 36 1.59 -24.77 1.35
C LEU A 36 1.79 -23.30 0.98
N PHE A 37 3.01 -22.92 0.63
CA PHE A 37 3.35 -21.52 0.40
C PHE A 37 2.70 -20.97 -0.86
N ARG A 38 2.56 -21.80 -1.90
CA ARG A 38 1.74 -21.49 -3.07
C ARG A 38 0.29 -21.18 -2.67
N THR A 39 -0.32 -22.03 -1.84
CA THR A 39 -1.71 -21.86 -1.43
C THR A 39 -1.88 -20.57 -0.63
N LEU A 40 -0.97 -20.27 0.31
CA LEU A 40 -0.98 -19.02 1.07
C LEU A 40 -0.84 -17.79 0.16
N ARG A 41 0.09 -17.83 -0.80
CA ARG A 41 0.30 -16.73 -1.75
C ARG A 41 -0.91 -16.52 -2.66
N VAL A 42 -1.48 -17.60 -3.22
CA VAL A 42 -2.67 -17.50 -4.08
C VAL A 42 -3.88 -17.03 -3.28
N GLY A 43 -4.06 -17.50 -2.04
CA GLY A 43 -5.13 -17.06 -1.15
C GLY A 43 -4.98 -15.58 -0.78
N GLY A 44 -3.79 -15.14 -0.38
CA GLY A 44 -3.50 -13.75 -0.05
C GLY A 44 -3.66 -12.80 -1.24
N ALA A 45 -3.08 -13.14 -2.40
CA ALA A 45 -3.27 -12.37 -3.62
C ALA A 45 -4.73 -12.35 -4.08
N GLY A 46 -5.44 -13.48 -3.95
CA GLY A 46 -6.87 -13.58 -4.24
C GLY A 46 -7.71 -12.68 -3.35
N LEU A 47 -7.45 -12.65 -2.04
CA LEU A 47 -8.10 -11.75 -1.10
C LEU A 47 -7.84 -10.28 -1.44
N LEU A 48 -6.58 -9.92 -1.73
CA LEU A 48 -6.22 -8.56 -2.11
C LEU A 48 -6.83 -8.14 -3.43
N PHE A 49 -6.90 -9.03 -4.43
CA PHE A 49 -7.60 -8.76 -5.68
C PHE A 49 -9.11 -8.64 -5.46
N LEU A 50 -9.70 -9.48 -4.61
CA LEU A 50 -11.12 -9.36 -4.28
C LEU A 50 -11.41 -8.03 -3.59
N ALA A 51 -10.55 -7.59 -2.67
CA ALA A 51 -10.66 -6.27 -2.05
C ALA A 51 -10.51 -5.17 -3.13
N PHE A 52 -9.40 -5.16 -3.87
CA PHE A 52 -9.09 -4.12 -4.85
C PHE A 52 -10.15 -4.00 -5.96
N PHE A 53 -10.58 -5.12 -6.55
CA PHE A 53 -11.60 -5.12 -7.60
C PHE A 53 -13.02 -5.03 -7.04
N GLY A 54 -13.27 -5.47 -5.80
CA GLY A 54 -14.60 -5.54 -5.23
C GLY A 54 -15.04 -4.25 -4.54
N THR A 55 -14.16 -3.62 -3.74
CA THR A 55 -14.55 -2.47 -2.91
C THR A 55 -14.97 -1.25 -3.71
N VAL A 56 -14.45 -1.11 -4.93
CA VAL A 56 -14.84 -0.02 -5.84
C VAL A 56 -16.32 -0.13 -6.26
N TRP A 57 -16.90 -1.33 -6.31
CA TRP A 57 -18.31 -1.52 -6.72
C TRP A 57 -19.30 -1.49 -5.56
N LEU A 58 -18.83 -1.57 -4.32
CA LEU A 58 -19.70 -1.55 -3.15
C LEU A 58 -20.42 -0.20 -3.05
N ASN A 59 -21.72 -0.24 -2.77
CA ASN A 59 -22.52 0.94 -2.46
C ASN A 59 -22.71 1.00 -0.94
N TRP A 60 -22.49 2.17 -0.36
CA TRP A 60 -22.67 2.45 1.05
C TRP A 60 -23.39 3.78 1.21
N GLY A 61 -24.61 3.77 1.76
CA GLY A 61 -25.38 5.00 1.97
C GLY A 61 -25.74 5.77 0.69
N GLY A 62 -25.94 5.08 -0.44
CA GLY A 62 -26.32 5.69 -1.71
C GLY A 62 -25.14 6.13 -2.59
N ARG A 63 -23.90 6.03 -2.11
CA ARG A 63 -22.67 6.36 -2.86
C ARG A 63 -21.69 5.19 -2.91
N GLN A 64 -20.65 5.29 -3.73
CA GLN A 64 -19.56 4.32 -3.76
C GLN A 64 -18.85 4.25 -2.40
N ALA A 65 -18.57 3.04 -1.90
CA ALA A 65 -18.03 2.85 -0.56
C ALA A 65 -16.64 3.47 -0.40
N VAL A 66 -15.73 3.24 -1.35
CA VAL A 66 -14.41 3.88 -1.35
C VAL A 66 -14.29 4.75 -2.59
N LEU A 67 -14.28 6.07 -2.39
CA LEU A 67 -14.16 7.06 -3.46
C LEU A 67 -13.25 8.18 -2.99
N TRP A 68 -12.16 8.39 -3.71
CA TRP A 68 -11.24 9.50 -3.53
C TRP A 68 -11.61 10.63 -4.49
N ASP A 69 -12.58 11.44 -4.09
CA ASP A 69 -13.13 12.53 -4.88
C ASP A 69 -12.15 13.71 -4.92
N LEU A 70 -11.42 13.82 -6.03
CA LEU A 70 -10.47 14.91 -6.27
C LEU A 70 -11.17 16.24 -6.57
N ALA A 71 -12.40 16.23 -7.10
CA ALA A 71 -13.12 17.45 -7.46
C ALA A 71 -13.58 18.21 -6.21
N GLU A 72 -14.11 17.46 -5.23
CA GLU A 72 -14.52 18.04 -3.95
C GLU A 72 -13.41 18.00 -2.89
N SER A 73 -12.26 17.39 -3.20
CA SER A 73 -11.16 17.13 -2.25
C SER A 73 -11.63 16.35 -1.02
N LYS A 74 -12.53 15.38 -1.21
CA LYS A 74 -13.11 14.54 -0.17
C LYS A 74 -12.73 13.09 -0.40
N PHE A 75 -12.38 12.40 0.67
CA PHE A 75 -12.16 10.95 0.63
C PHE A 75 -13.28 10.25 1.38
N HIS A 76 -14.08 9.52 0.63
CA HIS A 76 -15.15 8.70 1.16
C HIS A 76 -14.62 7.28 1.39
N ILE A 77 -14.66 6.84 2.64
CA ILE A 77 -14.26 5.49 3.06
C ILE A 77 -15.41 4.93 3.90
N PHE A 78 -16.22 4.10 3.27
CA PHE A 78 -17.51 3.62 3.76
C PHE A 78 -18.41 4.78 4.21
N GLY A 79 -18.76 4.83 5.50
CA GLY A 79 -19.48 5.97 6.07
C GLY A 79 -18.59 7.21 6.21
N ALA A 80 -17.32 7.06 6.57
CA ALA A 80 -16.47 8.20 6.89
C ALA A 80 -16.20 9.08 5.67
N THR A 81 -16.25 10.40 5.87
CA THR A 81 -15.79 11.39 4.89
C THR A 81 -14.62 12.15 5.51
N PHE A 82 -13.45 12.04 4.89
CA PHE A 82 -12.25 12.76 5.26
C PHE A 82 -12.08 13.99 4.39
N TRP A 83 -11.85 15.11 5.04
CA TRP A 83 -11.67 16.42 4.44
C TRP A 83 -10.18 16.75 4.29
N PRO A 84 -9.80 17.82 3.58
CA PRO A 84 -8.41 18.19 3.44
C PRO A 84 -7.69 18.42 4.78
N GLN A 85 -8.40 18.91 5.80
CA GLN A 85 -7.85 19.07 7.15
C GLN A 85 -7.44 17.73 7.78
N ASP A 86 -8.10 16.64 7.37
CA ASP A 86 -7.85 15.28 7.87
C ASP A 86 -6.74 14.56 7.08
N PHE A 87 -6.13 15.19 6.06
CA PHE A 87 -5.04 14.60 5.29
C PHE A 87 -3.87 14.15 6.18
N ILE A 88 -3.65 14.82 7.31
CA ILE A 88 -2.60 14.45 8.25
C ILE A 88 -2.81 13.04 8.82
N LEU A 89 -4.07 12.60 9.01
CA LEU A 89 -4.41 11.26 9.46
C LEU A 89 -4.10 10.22 8.37
N LEU A 90 -4.37 10.56 7.11
CA LEU A 90 -4.01 9.71 5.97
C LEU A 90 -2.49 9.60 5.83
N SER A 91 -1.75 10.70 5.95
CA SER A 91 -0.29 10.68 5.95
C SER A 91 0.27 9.84 7.09
N ALA A 92 -0.27 9.99 8.31
CA ALA A 92 0.11 9.17 9.46
C ALA A 92 -0.14 7.67 9.20
N LEU A 93 -1.30 7.31 8.63
CA LEU A 93 -1.60 5.94 8.24
C LEU A 93 -0.58 5.38 7.21
N LEU A 94 -0.22 6.17 6.19
CA LEU A 94 0.78 5.75 5.20
C LEU A 94 2.17 5.55 5.83
N ILE A 95 2.57 6.41 6.76
CA ILE A 95 3.82 6.26 7.50
C ILE A 95 3.77 5.00 8.37
N ILE A 96 2.66 4.74 9.06
CA ILE A 96 2.45 3.50 9.84
C ILE A 96 2.57 2.27 8.94
N CYS A 97 1.94 2.27 7.77
CA CYS A 97 2.06 1.17 6.81
C CYS A 97 3.52 0.96 6.36
N ALA A 98 4.28 2.04 6.10
CA ALA A 98 5.69 1.95 5.75
C ALA A 98 6.55 1.38 6.89
N PHE A 99 6.33 1.83 8.13
CA PHE A 99 6.99 1.28 9.31
C PHE A 99 6.57 -0.17 9.60
N GLY A 100 5.31 -0.51 9.34
CA GLY A 100 4.81 -1.88 9.44
C GLY A 100 5.52 -2.81 8.47
N LEU A 101 5.72 -2.35 7.24
CA LEU A 101 6.50 -3.06 6.23
C LEU A 101 7.98 -3.26 6.66
N PHE A 102 8.57 -2.27 7.34
CA PHE A 102 9.89 -2.39 7.94
C PHE A 102 9.94 -3.42 9.08
N ALA A 103 8.99 -3.39 10.01
CA ALA A 103 8.91 -4.35 11.10
C ALA A 103 8.76 -5.79 10.57
N ILE A 104 7.89 -5.99 9.57
CA ILE A 104 7.72 -7.28 8.90
C ILE A 104 9.01 -7.72 8.20
N THR A 105 9.78 -6.80 7.62
CA THR A 105 11.05 -7.13 6.96
C THR A 105 12.09 -7.63 7.95
N VAL A 106 12.22 -6.96 9.09
CA VAL A 106 13.16 -7.40 10.13
C VAL A 106 12.78 -8.80 10.61
N PHE A 107 11.50 -9.07 10.79
CA PHE A 107 10.99 -10.36 11.25
C PHE A 107 11.11 -11.49 10.21
N ALA A 108 10.54 -11.29 9.01
CA ALA A 108 10.30 -12.32 7.99
C ALA A 108 10.85 -11.96 6.60
N GLY A 109 11.87 -11.10 6.56
CA GLY A 109 12.64 -10.81 5.35
C GLY A 109 11.76 -10.26 4.22
N ARG A 110 11.69 -11.00 3.11
CA ARG A 110 10.98 -10.56 1.88
C ARG A 110 9.56 -11.12 1.75
N VAL A 111 8.92 -11.51 2.84
CA VAL A 111 7.55 -12.09 2.80
C VAL A 111 6.55 -11.15 2.10
N TRP A 112 6.62 -9.84 2.30
CA TRP A 112 5.77 -8.88 1.57
C TRP A 112 5.97 -8.98 0.05
N CYS A 113 7.23 -8.94 -0.40
CA CYS A 113 7.60 -8.98 -1.81
C CYS A 113 7.12 -10.27 -2.48
N GLY A 114 7.15 -11.40 -1.77
CA GLY A 114 6.80 -12.71 -2.31
C GLY A 114 5.31 -13.01 -2.34
N TYR A 115 4.51 -12.42 -1.45
CA TYR A 115 3.13 -12.86 -1.19
C TYR A 115 2.07 -11.83 -1.53
N THR A 116 2.33 -10.54 -1.29
CA THR A 116 1.29 -9.50 -1.32
C THR A 116 1.65 -8.29 -2.17
N CYS A 117 2.93 -8.06 -2.44
CA CYS A 117 3.39 -6.95 -3.27
C CYS A 117 2.68 -6.94 -4.63
N PRO A 118 2.08 -5.80 -5.05
CA PRO A 118 1.30 -5.73 -6.29
C PRO A 118 2.07 -6.24 -7.51
N GLN A 119 3.34 -5.83 -7.67
CA GLN A 119 4.17 -6.28 -8.78
C GLN A 119 4.27 -7.81 -8.83
N SER A 120 4.57 -8.47 -7.71
CA SER A 120 4.69 -9.92 -7.67
C SER A 120 3.35 -10.61 -7.94
N SER A 121 2.27 -10.14 -7.30
CA SER A 121 0.93 -10.69 -7.46
C SER A 121 0.46 -10.64 -8.92
N PHE A 122 0.63 -9.50 -9.60
CA PHE A 122 0.30 -9.37 -11.02
C PHE A 122 1.22 -10.19 -11.93
N THR A 123 2.53 -10.22 -11.69
CA THR A 123 3.45 -11.07 -12.47
C THR A 123 3.10 -12.54 -12.35
N TRP A 124 2.74 -13.02 -11.16
CA TRP A 124 2.25 -14.39 -10.97
C TRP A 124 0.94 -14.68 -11.70
N LEU A 125 0.00 -13.72 -11.69
CA LEU A 125 -1.25 -13.83 -12.45
C LEU A 125 -0.97 -13.91 -13.96
N PHE A 126 -0.08 -13.08 -14.47
CA PHE A 126 0.28 -13.08 -15.90
C PHE A 126 1.00 -14.37 -16.31
N MET A 127 1.91 -14.88 -15.48
CA MET A 127 2.55 -16.19 -15.70
C MET A 127 1.55 -17.35 -15.60
N TRP A 128 0.50 -17.23 -14.79
CA TRP A 128 -0.59 -18.19 -14.78
C TRP A 128 -1.38 -18.15 -16.09
N CYS A 129 -1.69 -16.96 -16.63
CA CYS A 129 -2.30 -16.83 -17.95
C CYS A 129 -1.45 -17.49 -19.04
N GLU A 130 -0.12 -17.30 -19.01
CA GLU A 130 0.79 -17.97 -19.94
C GLU A 130 0.74 -19.49 -19.81
N LYS A 131 0.70 -20.00 -18.59
CA LYS A 131 0.58 -21.44 -18.36
C LYS A 131 -0.72 -21.98 -18.98
N VAL A 132 -1.84 -21.27 -18.81
CA VAL A 132 -3.14 -21.70 -19.32
C VAL A 132 -3.18 -21.69 -20.86
N THR A 133 -2.58 -20.68 -21.50
CA THR A 133 -2.65 -20.51 -22.97
C THR A 133 -1.54 -21.24 -23.72
N GLU A 134 -0.31 -21.21 -23.21
CA GLU A 134 0.89 -21.73 -23.88
C GLU A 134 1.41 -23.03 -23.26
N GLY A 135 0.96 -23.38 -22.05
CA GLY A 135 1.27 -24.65 -21.38
C GLY A 135 2.41 -24.58 -20.36
N GLU A 136 2.91 -25.75 -19.96
CA GLU A 136 4.00 -25.85 -18.97
C GLU A 136 5.34 -25.34 -19.51
N ARG A 137 6.31 -25.11 -18.61
CA ARG A 137 7.65 -24.58 -18.92
C ARG A 137 8.25 -25.08 -20.24
N ASN A 138 8.37 -26.40 -20.41
CA ASN A 138 9.02 -26.99 -21.58
C ASN A 138 8.21 -26.78 -22.87
N GLN A 139 6.88 -26.71 -22.77
CA GLN A 139 6.01 -26.40 -23.92
C GLN A 139 6.21 -24.95 -24.34
N ARG A 140 6.31 -24.02 -23.39
CA ARG A 140 6.57 -22.59 -23.67
C ARG A 140 7.94 -22.36 -24.30
N ILE A 141 8.98 -23.03 -23.81
CA ILE A 141 10.34 -22.98 -24.40
C ILE A 141 10.30 -23.49 -25.85
N LYS A 142 9.67 -24.66 -26.09
CA LYS A 142 9.52 -25.22 -27.44
C LYS A 142 8.70 -24.29 -28.34
N LEU A 143 7.61 -23.72 -27.84
CA LEU A 143 6.76 -22.79 -28.58
C LEU A 143 7.47 -21.48 -28.94
N GLN A 144 8.36 -20.99 -28.07
CA GLN A 144 9.18 -19.82 -28.34
C GLN A 144 10.15 -20.09 -29.49
N ALA A 145 10.86 -21.23 -29.44
CA ALA A 145 11.84 -21.63 -30.46
C ALA A 145 11.22 -22.08 -31.79
N ALA A 146 9.96 -22.53 -31.80
CA ALA A 146 9.26 -22.96 -33.02
C ALA A 146 9.03 -21.78 -34.00
N PRO A 147 8.97 -22.03 -35.33
CA PRO A 147 8.62 -21.01 -36.31
C PRO A 147 7.17 -20.50 -36.11
N TRP A 148 6.85 -19.37 -36.73
CA TRP A 148 5.49 -18.83 -36.72
C TRP A 148 4.53 -19.78 -37.44
N SER A 149 3.58 -20.32 -36.67
CA SER A 149 2.49 -21.18 -37.15
C SER A 149 1.15 -20.65 -36.63
N LEU A 150 0.04 -21.07 -37.23
CA LEU A 150 -1.31 -20.69 -36.78
C LEU A 150 -1.54 -21.04 -35.30
N ASN A 151 -1.06 -22.20 -34.84
CA ASN A 151 -1.12 -22.60 -33.44
C ASN A 151 -0.29 -21.66 -32.53
N LYS A 152 0.93 -21.29 -32.95
CA LYS A 152 1.76 -20.32 -32.19
C LYS A 152 1.08 -18.96 -32.11
N LEU A 153 0.53 -18.48 -33.22
CA LEU A 153 -0.18 -17.20 -33.26
C LEU A 153 -1.42 -17.24 -32.35
N ALA A 154 -2.27 -18.26 -32.46
CA ALA A 154 -3.47 -18.41 -31.63
C ALA A 154 -3.14 -18.42 -30.12
N ARG A 155 -2.12 -19.18 -29.69
CA ARG A 155 -1.70 -19.24 -28.28
C ARG A 155 -1.13 -17.91 -27.77
N ARG A 156 -0.30 -17.24 -28.60
CA ARG A 156 0.27 -15.93 -28.26
C ARG A 156 -0.81 -14.85 -28.20
N SER A 157 -1.74 -14.84 -29.15
CA SER A 157 -2.89 -13.93 -29.13
C SER A 157 -3.76 -14.18 -27.90
N ALA A 158 -4.09 -15.44 -27.58
CA ALA A 158 -4.86 -15.75 -26.37
C ALA A 158 -4.17 -15.25 -25.09
N LYS A 159 -2.85 -15.42 -24.96
CA LYS A 159 -2.06 -14.86 -23.86
C LYS A 159 -2.22 -13.34 -23.79
N HIS A 160 -1.99 -12.64 -24.90
CA HIS A 160 -2.04 -11.18 -24.93
C HIS A 160 -3.45 -10.63 -24.71
N THR A 161 -4.49 -11.33 -25.17
CA THR A 161 -5.89 -10.99 -24.87
C THR A 161 -6.17 -11.08 -23.37
N LEU A 162 -5.72 -12.15 -22.69
CA LEU A 162 -5.88 -12.26 -21.23
C LEU A 162 -5.11 -11.16 -20.49
N TRP A 163 -3.85 -10.92 -20.87
CA TRP A 163 -3.04 -9.85 -20.29
C TRP A 163 -3.70 -8.48 -20.46
N LEU A 164 -4.19 -8.18 -21.67
CA LEU A 164 -4.85 -6.92 -21.96
C LEU A 164 -6.16 -6.80 -21.18
N GLY A 165 -6.98 -7.85 -21.12
CA GLY A 165 -8.23 -7.85 -20.36
C GLY A 165 -8.02 -7.57 -18.87
N ILE A 166 -7.03 -8.24 -18.25
CA ILE A 166 -6.65 -7.98 -16.86
C ILE A 166 -6.12 -6.55 -16.68
N SER A 167 -5.32 -6.07 -17.63
CA SER A 167 -4.75 -4.72 -17.58
C SER A 167 -5.81 -3.63 -17.71
N VAL A 168 -6.78 -3.80 -18.61
CA VAL A 168 -7.91 -2.88 -18.78
C VAL A 168 -8.77 -2.87 -17.52
N LEU A 169 -9.09 -4.04 -16.96
CA LEU A 169 -9.83 -4.14 -15.70
C LEU A 169 -9.07 -3.44 -14.56
N THR A 170 -7.75 -3.60 -14.50
CA THR A 170 -6.90 -2.96 -13.49
C THR A 170 -6.90 -1.43 -13.66
N GLY A 171 -6.72 -0.93 -14.89
CA GLY A 171 -6.73 0.49 -15.19
C GLY A 171 -8.09 1.13 -14.90
N LEU A 172 -9.17 0.47 -15.30
CA LEU A 172 -10.54 0.91 -15.01
C LEU A 172 -10.81 0.96 -13.50
N THR A 173 -10.37 -0.05 -12.76
CA THR A 173 -10.54 -0.10 -11.30
C THR A 173 -9.75 0.98 -10.60
N PHE A 174 -8.50 1.21 -11.02
CA PHE A 174 -7.64 2.24 -10.43
C PHE A 174 -8.26 3.63 -10.61
N VAL A 175 -8.72 3.96 -11.83
CA VAL A 175 -9.43 5.23 -12.09
C VAL A 175 -10.80 5.25 -11.39
N GLY A 176 -11.46 4.10 -11.28
CA GLY A 176 -12.73 3.91 -10.58
C GLY A 176 -12.71 4.27 -9.10
N TYR A 177 -11.53 4.31 -8.49
CA TYR A 177 -11.40 4.82 -7.13
C TYR A 177 -11.40 6.35 -7.04
N PHE A 178 -11.13 7.07 -8.13
CA PHE A 178 -11.13 8.54 -8.17
C PHE A 178 -12.35 9.12 -8.90
N THR A 179 -12.93 8.35 -9.81
CA THR A 179 -14.15 8.68 -10.55
C THR A 179 -15.15 7.54 -10.33
N PRO A 180 -16.44 7.80 -10.04
CA PRO A 180 -17.39 6.74 -9.74
C PRO A 180 -17.39 5.61 -10.78
N ILE A 181 -17.20 4.36 -10.33
CA ILE A 181 -16.91 3.23 -11.23
C ILE A 181 -18.06 2.88 -12.16
N ARG A 182 -19.31 3.02 -11.69
CA ARG A 182 -20.51 2.64 -12.45
C ARG A 182 -20.68 3.48 -13.72
N PRO A 183 -20.70 4.83 -13.65
CA PRO A 183 -20.74 5.64 -14.87
C PRO A 183 -19.46 5.45 -15.70
N LEU A 184 -18.28 5.37 -15.07
CA LEU A 184 -17.02 5.18 -15.80
C LEU A 184 -17.01 3.88 -16.63
N ALA A 185 -17.52 2.79 -16.09
CA ALA A 185 -17.62 1.51 -16.81
C ALA A 185 -18.67 1.56 -17.93
N ALA A 186 -19.80 2.25 -17.72
CA ALA A 186 -20.82 2.45 -18.74
C ALA A 186 -20.27 3.29 -19.90
N GLU A 187 -19.56 4.39 -19.60
CA GLU A 187 -18.92 5.27 -20.57
C GLU A 187 -17.83 4.56 -21.38
N LEU A 188 -17.09 3.63 -20.77
CA LEU A 188 -16.13 2.80 -21.49
C LEU A 188 -16.82 1.91 -22.53
N LEU A 189 -17.96 1.32 -22.16
CA LEU A 189 -18.70 0.41 -23.02
C LEU A 189 -19.43 1.14 -24.17
N THR A 190 -19.91 2.36 -23.91
CA THR A 190 -20.57 3.20 -24.92
C THR A 190 -19.61 4.04 -25.77
N TRP A 191 -18.30 3.97 -25.50
CA TRP A 191 -17.27 4.80 -26.15
C TRP A 191 -17.48 6.32 -25.96
N GLN A 192 -18.06 6.72 -24.83
CA GLN A 192 -18.36 8.12 -24.49
C GLN A 192 -17.50 8.68 -23.35
N MET A 193 -16.43 7.99 -23.00
CA MET A 193 -15.54 8.37 -21.90
C MET A 193 -14.83 9.70 -22.17
N GLY A 194 -14.82 10.58 -21.16
CA GLY A 194 -14.07 11.84 -21.21
C GLY A 194 -12.56 11.62 -21.42
N GLY A 195 -11.91 12.54 -22.15
CA GLY A 195 -10.52 12.38 -22.58
C GLY A 195 -9.51 12.18 -21.44
N VAL A 196 -9.72 12.84 -20.29
CA VAL A 196 -8.85 12.69 -19.11
C VAL A 196 -8.98 11.30 -18.50
N SER A 197 -10.21 10.82 -18.29
CA SER A 197 -10.48 9.48 -17.77
C SER A 197 -9.93 8.41 -18.70
N LEU A 198 -10.12 8.57 -20.01
CA LEU A 198 -9.58 7.65 -21.02
C LEU A 198 -8.05 7.60 -20.99
N PHE A 199 -7.39 8.76 -20.90
CA PHE A 199 -5.93 8.82 -20.79
C PHE A 199 -5.43 8.02 -19.58
N TRP A 200 -6.00 8.23 -18.40
CA TRP A 200 -5.57 7.52 -17.19
C TRP A 200 -5.88 6.03 -17.22
N VAL A 201 -7.03 5.64 -17.76
CA VAL A 201 -7.37 4.21 -17.94
C VAL A 201 -6.35 3.54 -18.87
N LEU A 202 -6.04 4.16 -20.02
CA LEU A 202 -5.04 3.64 -20.95
C LEU A 202 -3.63 3.64 -20.36
N PHE A 203 -3.26 4.67 -19.60
CA PHE A 203 -1.98 4.76 -18.91
C PHE A 203 -1.80 3.61 -17.92
N PHE A 204 -2.75 3.39 -17.00
CA PHE A 204 -2.66 2.31 -16.02
C PHE A 204 -2.81 0.93 -16.67
N THR A 205 -3.56 0.82 -17.77
CA THR A 205 -3.60 -0.39 -18.61
C THR A 205 -2.22 -0.70 -19.19
N GLY A 206 -1.59 0.28 -19.84
CA GLY A 206 -0.26 0.13 -20.42
C GLY A 206 0.80 -0.17 -19.35
N ALA A 207 0.76 0.55 -18.23
CA ALA A 207 1.66 0.34 -17.11
C ALA A 207 1.53 -1.08 -16.53
N THR A 208 0.30 -1.58 -16.32
CA THR A 208 0.07 -2.95 -15.83
C THR A 208 0.58 -3.99 -16.83
N TYR A 209 0.24 -3.81 -18.11
CA TYR A 209 0.62 -4.72 -19.19
C TYR A 209 2.14 -4.83 -19.35
N ILE A 210 2.84 -3.69 -19.32
CA ILE A 210 4.30 -3.62 -19.46
C ILE A 210 4.99 -4.16 -18.21
N ASN A 211 4.60 -3.69 -17.02
CA ASN A 211 5.26 -4.07 -15.76
C ASN A 211 5.09 -5.55 -15.44
N ALA A 212 3.88 -6.09 -15.52
CA ALA A 212 3.60 -7.47 -15.16
C ALA A 212 3.92 -8.46 -16.31
N GLY A 213 3.73 -8.03 -17.55
CA GLY A 213 3.90 -8.89 -18.73
C GLY A 213 5.33 -8.98 -19.23
N TRP A 214 6.02 -7.84 -19.36
CA TRP A 214 7.31 -7.74 -20.04
C TRP A 214 8.48 -7.50 -19.08
N LEU A 215 8.37 -6.52 -18.18
CA LEU A 215 9.47 -6.15 -17.28
C LEU A 215 9.64 -7.17 -16.13
N ARG A 216 8.55 -7.67 -15.55
CA ARG A 216 8.52 -8.75 -14.54
C ARG A 216 9.56 -8.57 -13.44
N GLU A 217 10.57 -9.45 -13.39
CA GLU A 217 11.65 -9.47 -12.41
C GLU A 217 12.52 -8.22 -12.48
N ALA A 218 12.65 -7.56 -13.64
CA ALA A 218 13.46 -6.36 -13.78
C ALA A 218 12.93 -5.22 -12.90
N VAL A 219 11.61 -5.15 -12.68
CA VAL A 219 11.02 -4.19 -11.75
C VAL A 219 11.54 -4.43 -10.34
N CYS A 220 11.53 -5.68 -9.87
CA CYS A 220 11.99 -6.04 -8.52
C CYS A 220 13.51 -5.88 -8.35
N MET A 221 14.30 -6.17 -9.40
CA MET A 221 15.77 -6.16 -9.33
C MET A 221 16.37 -4.76 -9.54
N HIS A 222 15.77 -3.94 -10.41
CA HIS A 222 16.38 -2.69 -10.87
C HIS A 222 15.58 -1.44 -10.52
N MET A 223 14.25 -1.51 -10.48
CA MET A 223 13.40 -0.33 -10.28
C MET A 223 12.94 -0.17 -8.83
N CYS A 224 12.73 -1.27 -8.10
CA CYS A 224 12.18 -1.25 -6.76
C CYS A 224 13.23 -0.78 -5.74
N PRO A 225 13.09 0.44 -5.15
CA PRO A 225 14.05 0.91 -4.15
C PRO A 225 13.97 0.09 -2.86
N TYR A 226 12.76 -0.38 -2.53
CA TYR A 226 12.52 -1.18 -1.33
C TYR A 226 13.33 -2.47 -1.31
N ALA A 227 13.44 -3.19 -2.43
CA ALA A 227 14.27 -4.39 -2.53
C ALA A 227 15.74 -4.13 -2.19
N ARG A 228 16.26 -2.91 -2.40
CA ARG A 228 17.62 -2.53 -2.01
C ARG A 228 17.72 -2.17 -0.54
N PHE A 229 16.75 -1.42 -0.01
CA PHE A 229 16.72 -1.09 1.42
C PHE A 229 16.56 -2.32 2.32
N GLN A 230 15.90 -3.38 1.87
CA GLN A 230 15.71 -4.57 2.70
C GLN A 230 17.03 -5.26 3.10
N SER A 231 18.09 -5.20 2.29
CA SER A 231 19.35 -5.89 2.62
C SER A 231 20.05 -5.30 3.85
N VAL A 232 19.88 -4.01 4.13
CA VAL A 232 20.45 -3.37 5.34
C VAL A 232 19.60 -3.61 6.59
N MET A 233 18.34 -4.03 6.41
CA MET A 233 17.42 -4.29 7.51
C MET A 233 17.57 -5.70 8.09
N PHE A 234 18.15 -6.62 7.31
CA PHE A 234 18.32 -7.99 7.74
C PHE A 234 19.31 -8.08 8.90
N ASP A 235 19.03 -8.99 9.81
CA ASP A 235 19.95 -9.44 10.83
C ASP A 235 20.08 -10.97 10.75
N LYS A 236 21.00 -11.54 11.54
CA LYS A 236 21.29 -12.98 11.54
C LYS A 236 20.11 -13.85 11.97
N ASP A 237 19.09 -13.25 12.58
CA ASP A 237 17.87 -13.90 13.07
C ASP A 237 16.63 -13.53 12.21
N THR A 238 16.80 -12.80 11.11
CA THR A 238 15.74 -12.55 10.12
C THR A 238 15.43 -13.85 9.40
N LEU A 239 14.16 -14.22 9.32
CA LEU A 239 13.74 -15.40 8.58
C LEU A 239 13.86 -15.14 7.07
N THR A 240 14.82 -15.81 6.44
CA THR A 240 15.05 -15.79 5.00
C THR A 240 14.81 -17.18 4.42
N ILE A 241 14.53 -17.23 3.11
CA ILE A 241 14.51 -18.53 2.42
C ILE A 241 15.94 -18.90 2.11
N SER A 242 16.37 -20.05 2.63
CA SER A 242 17.75 -20.51 2.51
C SER A 242 17.81 -22.01 2.28
N TYR A 243 18.90 -22.44 1.66
CA TYR A 243 19.23 -23.83 1.46
C TYR A 243 20.21 -24.31 2.53
N ASP A 244 19.94 -25.48 3.12
CA ASP A 244 20.81 -26.10 4.12
C ASP A 244 21.99 -26.79 3.43
N ALA A 245 23.10 -26.08 3.35
CA ALA A 245 24.34 -26.58 2.75
C ALA A 245 24.96 -27.74 3.54
N ALA A 246 24.90 -27.71 4.87
CA ALA A 246 25.46 -28.76 5.72
C ALA A 246 24.77 -30.11 5.46
N ARG A 247 23.46 -30.08 5.21
CA ARG A 247 22.65 -31.26 4.88
C ARG A 247 22.70 -31.63 3.40
N GLY A 248 22.79 -30.64 2.52
CA GLY A 248 22.54 -30.83 1.09
C GLY A 248 23.78 -31.00 0.20
N GLU A 249 24.95 -30.52 0.62
CA GLU A 249 26.17 -30.52 -0.20
C GLU A 249 26.76 -31.91 -0.45
N HIS A 250 27.67 -32.01 -1.42
CA HIS A 250 27.97 -33.27 -2.14
C HIS A 250 26.76 -33.76 -2.93
N ARG A 251 26.26 -32.85 -3.79
CA ARG A 251 25.05 -33.05 -4.58
C ARG A 251 25.28 -34.09 -5.66
N GLY A 252 24.30 -34.96 -5.92
CA GLY A 252 24.40 -35.91 -7.02
C GLY A 252 23.13 -36.71 -7.26
N PRO A 253 22.91 -37.16 -8.50
CA PRO A 253 21.77 -38.01 -8.84
C PRO A 253 21.93 -39.38 -8.18
N ARG A 254 20.81 -39.94 -7.71
CA ARG A 254 20.76 -41.29 -7.12
C ARG A 254 19.36 -41.89 -7.25
N LYS A 255 19.27 -43.21 -7.08
CA LYS A 255 17.99 -43.93 -7.00
C LYS A 255 17.31 -43.66 -5.65
N ARG A 256 15.99 -43.88 -5.59
CA ARG A 256 15.15 -43.56 -4.41
C ARG A 256 15.43 -44.42 -3.19
N ASP A 257 15.87 -45.64 -3.42
CA ASP A 257 16.20 -46.67 -2.43
C ASP A 257 17.57 -46.48 -1.78
N VAL A 258 18.42 -45.62 -2.35
CA VAL A 258 19.78 -45.38 -1.84
C VAL A 258 19.76 -44.28 -0.80
N GLN A 259 20.27 -44.59 0.39
CA GLN A 259 20.49 -43.57 1.42
C GLN A 259 21.69 -42.69 1.04
N PRO A 260 21.60 -41.36 1.19
CA PRO A 260 22.65 -40.42 0.76
C PRO A 260 24.01 -40.73 1.41
N ALA A 261 24.00 -41.05 2.71
CA ALA A 261 25.19 -41.40 3.48
C ALA A 261 25.94 -42.63 2.94
N GLN A 262 25.25 -43.59 2.30
CA GLN A 262 25.87 -44.79 1.75
C GLN A 262 26.72 -44.51 0.50
N VAL A 263 26.45 -43.41 -0.19
CA VAL A 263 27.14 -43.00 -1.41
C VAL A 263 27.96 -41.72 -1.24
N GLY A 264 28.12 -41.25 0.00
CA GLY A 264 28.86 -40.03 0.31
C GLY A 264 28.24 -38.76 -0.30
N LEU A 265 26.92 -38.75 -0.51
CA LEU A 265 26.18 -37.61 -1.06
C LEU A 265 25.30 -36.98 0.03
N GLY A 266 25.02 -35.69 -0.12
CA GLY A 266 24.02 -34.99 0.69
C GLY A 266 22.59 -35.19 0.18
N ASP A 267 21.64 -34.59 0.90
CA ASP A 267 20.21 -34.76 0.60
C ASP A 267 19.79 -34.12 -0.73
N CYS A 268 20.55 -33.16 -1.27
CA CYS A 268 20.28 -32.57 -2.58
C CYS A 268 20.61 -33.54 -3.72
N ILE A 269 19.60 -33.88 -4.54
CA ILE A 269 19.77 -34.75 -5.71
C ILE A 269 20.13 -34.01 -7.02
N ASP A 270 20.48 -32.72 -6.93
CA ASP A 270 20.80 -31.84 -8.08
C ASP A 270 19.71 -31.80 -9.20
N CYS A 271 18.42 -31.91 -8.84
CA CYS A 271 17.33 -31.92 -9.83
C CYS A 271 17.04 -30.55 -10.49
N GLN A 272 17.62 -29.46 -9.97
CA GLN A 272 17.41 -28.07 -10.40
C GLN A 272 15.94 -27.59 -10.39
N LEU A 273 15.03 -28.30 -9.73
CA LEU A 273 13.62 -27.92 -9.71
C LEU A 273 13.41 -26.57 -9.01
N CYS A 274 14.19 -26.29 -7.97
CA CYS A 274 14.19 -25.00 -7.26
C CYS A 274 14.51 -23.81 -8.19
N VAL A 275 15.41 -24.00 -9.16
CA VAL A 275 15.76 -22.99 -10.18
C VAL A 275 14.62 -22.83 -11.20
N GLN A 276 14.02 -23.95 -11.63
CA GLN A 276 12.96 -23.96 -12.64
C GLN A 276 11.68 -23.27 -12.17
N VAL A 277 11.37 -23.27 -10.86
CA VAL A 277 10.18 -22.62 -10.30
C VAL A 277 10.44 -21.18 -9.87
N CYS A 278 11.70 -20.75 -9.83
CA CYS A 278 12.07 -19.43 -9.36
C CYS A 278 11.71 -18.35 -10.41
N PRO A 279 10.88 -17.35 -10.06
CA PRO A 279 10.48 -16.31 -11.00
C PRO A 279 11.61 -15.35 -11.38
N THR A 280 12.66 -15.25 -10.56
CA THR A 280 13.86 -14.45 -10.87
C THR A 280 15.00 -15.31 -11.43
N GLY A 281 14.81 -16.63 -11.52
CA GLY A 281 15.74 -17.56 -12.15
C GLY A 281 17.08 -17.69 -11.43
N ILE A 282 17.09 -17.42 -10.12
CA ILE A 282 18.24 -17.66 -9.26
C ILE A 282 18.37 -19.13 -8.83
N ASP A 283 19.57 -19.52 -8.46
CA ASP A 283 19.84 -20.79 -7.78
C ASP A 283 20.01 -20.57 -6.28
N ILE A 284 18.97 -20.97 -5.51
CA ILE A 284 18.94 -20.81 -4.05
C ILE A 284 20.10 -21.52 -3.33
N ARG A 285 20.77 -22.44 -4.01
CA ARG A 285 21.89 -23.20 -3.47
C ARG A 285 23.22 -22.44 -3.54
N ASP A 286 23.24 -21.27 -4.18
CA ASP A 286 24.37 -20.34 -4.18
C ASP A 286 24.31 -19.36 -2.99
N GLY A 287 23.34 -19.51 -2.08
CA GLY A 287 23.18 -18.70 -0.88
C GLY A 287 22.17 -17.57 -1.02
N LEU A 288 22.26 -16.58 -0.12
CA LEU A 288 21.35 -15.45 -0.11
C LEU A 288 21.68 -14.48 -1.25
N GLN A 289 20.72 -14.26 -2.14
CA GLN A 289 20.85 -13.42 -3.32
C GLN A 289 19.86 -12.26 -3.27
N MET A 290 20.29 -11.06 -3.71
CA MET A 290 19.46 -9.85 -3.67
C MET A 290 18.22 -9.94 -4.58
N GLU A 291 18.29 -10.78 -5.60
CA GLU A 291 17.23 -11.05 -6.58
C GLU A 291 16.16 -11.98 -6.01
N CYS A 292 16.38 -12.63 -4.86
CA CYS A 292 15.33 -13.41 -4.21
C CYS A 292 14.19 -12.47 -3.79
N ILE A 293 12.97 -12.76 -4.23
CA ILE A 293 11.77 -12.00 -3.84
C ILE A 293 11.04 -12.61 -2.65
N GLY A 294 11.55 -13.70 -2.06
CA GLY A 294 10.96 -14.29 -0.87
C GLY A 294 9.65 -15.06 -1.11
N CYS A 295 9.40 -15.62 -2.30
CA CYS A 295 8.11 -16.22 -2.67
C CYS A 295 7.93 -17.71 -2.33
N ALA A 296 8.94 -18.35 -1.73
CA ALA A 296 8.94 -19.75 -1.29
C ALA A 296 8.63 -20.82 -2.35
N ALA A 297 8.63 -20.48 -3.64
CA ALA A 297 8.40 -21.44 -4.72
C ALA A 297 9.42 -22.60 -4.69
N CYS A 298 10.69 -22.29 -4.37
CA CYS A 298 11.75 -23.26 -4.23
C CYS A 298 11.55 -24.22 -3.03
N ILE A 299 10.90 -23.78 -1.95
CA ILE A 299 10.59 -24.63 -0.79
C ILE A 299 9.57 -25.69 -1.21
N ASP A 300 8.40 -25.26 -1.70
CA ASP A 300 7.32 -26.16 -2.14
C ASP A 300 7.83 -27.17 -3.18
N ALA A 301 8.65 -26.70 -4.12
CA ALA A 301 9.23 -27.56 -5.15
C ALA A 301 10.25 -28.56 -4.58
N CYS A 302 11.13 -28.12 -3.69
CA CYS A 302 12.14 -28.98 -3.06
C CYS A 302 11.49 -30.05 -2.18
N ASP A 303 10.52 -29.66 -1.35
CA ASP A 303 9.78 -30.57 -0.49
C ASP A 303 9.04 -31.64 -1.30
N SER A 304 8.47 -31.29 -2.46
CA SER A 304 7.84 -32.28 -3.36
C SER A 304 8.82 -33.33 -3.89
N ILE A 305 10.12 -33.03 -3.93
CA ILE A 305 11.18 -33.97 -4.31
C ILE A 305 11.65 -34.75 -3.10
N MET A 306 11.82 -34.10 -1.94
CA MET A 306 12.17 -34.78 -0.69
C MET A 306 11.14 -35.86 -0.35
N ASP A 307 9.84 -35.56 -0.48
CA ASP A 307 8.75 -36.51 -0.28
C ASP A 307 8.86 -37.72 -1.22
N LYS A 308 9.18 -37.49 -2.50
CA LYS A 308 9.34 -38.56 -3.51
C LYS A 308 10.55 -39.45 -3.26
N MET A 309 11.57 -38.91 -2.61
CA MET A 309 12.77 -39.63 -2.21
C MET A 309 12.64 -40.27 -0.82
N GLY A 310 11.59 -39.96 -0.06
CA GLY A 310 11.44 -40.40 1.32
C GLY A 310 12.38 -39.70 2.31
N TYR A 311 12.87 -38.51 1.98
CA TYR A 311 13.73 -37.71 2.85
C TYR A 311 12.93 -36.69 3.65
N ALA A 312 13.49 -36.21 4.77
CA ALA A 312 12.86 -35.14 5.54
C ALA A 312 12.66 -33.88 4.70
N ARG A 313 11.59 -33.13 4.92
CA ARG A 313 11.37 -31.82 4.28
C ARG A 313 12.36 -30.77 4.80
N GLY A 314 12.33 -29.58 4.20
CA GLY A 314 13.05 -28.42 4.73
C GLY A 314 14.52 -28.32 4.33
N LEU A 315 14.94 -29.03 3.27
CA LEU A 315 16.27 -28.82 2.67
C LEU A 315 16.42 -27.39 2.12
N VAL A 316 15.32 -26.81 1.63
CA VAL A 316 15.14 -25.37 1.46
C VAL A 316 14.01 -24.97 2.40
N SER A 317 14.20 -23.97 3.24
CA SER A 317 13.20 -23.58 4.26
C SER A 317 13.29 -22.10 4.62
N TYR A 318 12.27 -21.60 5.32
CA TYR A 318 12.38 -20.34 6.06
C TYR A 318 13.21 -20.58 7.31
N THR A 319 14.39 -19.99 7.35
CA THR A 319 15.33 -20.16 8.45
C THR A 319 16.16 -18.89 8.61
N SER A 320 16.94 -18.82 9.68
CA SER A 320 17.85 -17.71 9.92
C SER A 320 19.29 -18.14 9.68
N GLU A 321 20.19 -17.17 9.54
CA GLU A 321 21.62 -17.45 9.40
C GLU A 321 22.16 -18.16 10.64
N HIS A 322 21.74 -17.74 11.84
CA HIS A 322 22.10 -18.41 13.09
C HIS A 322 21.66 -19.86 13.13
N GLN A 323 20.44 -20.17 12.68
CA GLN A 323 19.93 -21.53 12.67
C GLN A 323 20.70 -22.43 11.71
N LEU A 324 21.09 -21.91 10.54
CA LEU A 324 21.93 -22.63 9.57
C LEU A 324 23.34 -22.92 10.11
N GLN A 325 23.86 -22.07 11.00
CA GLN A 325 25.15 -22.26 11.67
C GLN A 325 25.05 -23.19 12.91
N GLY A 326 23.90 -23.83 13.14
CA GLY A 326 23.68 -24.73 14.27
C GLY A 326 23.21 -24.04 15.57
N GLY A 327 22.98 -22.73 15.53
CA GLY A 327 22.40 -21.96 16.63
C GLY A 327 20.87 -22.06 16.71
N LYS A 328 20.26 -21.17 17.50
CA LYS A 328 18.81 -20.99 17.59
C LYS A 328 18.44 -19.58 17.12
N THR A 329 17.31 -19.47 16.43
CA THR A 329 16.78 -18.14 16.02
C THR A 329 16.22 -17.40 17.23
N HIS A 330 16.72 -16.20 17.49
CA HIS A 330 16.19 -15.33 18.55
C HIS A 330 15.05 -14.43 18.01
N LEU A 331 13.80 -14.81 18.32
CA LEU A 331 12.63 -14.04 17.90
C LEU A 331 12.54 -12.68 18.61
N LEU A 332 12.75 -12.65 19.93
CA LEU A 332 12.74 -11.42 20.73
C LEU A 332 14.14 -10.82 20.76
N ARG A 333 14.41 -9.88 19.86
CA ARG A 333 15.69 -9.18 19.74
C ARG A 333 15.53 -7.67 19.77
N PRO A 334 16.51 -6.91 20.29
CA PRO A 334 16.36 -5.47 20.52
C PRO A 334 15.91 -4.69 19.28
N ARG A 335 16.43 -5.03 18.10
CA ARG A 335 16.05 -4.39 16.84
C ARG A 335 14.57 -4.59 16.52
N LEU A 336 14.08 -5.83 16.53
CA LEU A 336 12.67 -6.13 16.25
C LEU A 336 11.74 -5.47 17.29
N ILE A 337 12.12 -5.55 18.58
CA ILE A 337 11.37 -4.90 19.66
C ILE A 337 11.28 -3.39 19.43
N GLY A 338 12.38 -2.74 19.03
CA GLY A 338 12.39 -1.31 18.71
C GLY A 338 11.42 -0.95 17.58
N TYR A 339 11.48 -1.65 16.43
CA TYR A 339 10.55 -1.42 15.33
C TYR A 339 9.09 -1.68 15.72
N SER A 340 8.82 -2.79 16.42
CA SER A 340 7.47 -3.13 16.86
C SER A 340 6.93 -2.15 17.90
N ALA A 341 7.76 -1.68 18.85
CA ALA A 341 7.35 -0.70 19.85
C ALA A 341 7.00 0.65 19.22
N VAL A 342 7.85 1.16 18.32
CA VAL A 342 7.57 2.40 17.58
C VAL A 342 6.28 2.26 16.77
N LEU A 343 6.10 1.13 16.08
CA LEU A 343 4.87 0.87 15.32
C LEU A 343 3.62 0.89 16.22
N VAL A 344 3.67 0.26 17.39
CA VAL A 344 2.56 0.26 18.35
C VAL A 344 2.27 1.68 18.85
N VAL A 345 3.30 2.46 19.19
CA VAL A 345 3.14 3.85 19.62
C VAL A 345 2.48 4.69 18.53
N MET A 346 2.90 4.54 17.27
CA MET A 346 2.31 5.28 16.16
C MET A 346 0.85 4.87 15.91
N ILE A 347 0.52 3.58 15.98
CA ILE A 347 -0.86 3.09 15.86
C ILE A 347 -1.71 3.66 16.99
N ALA A 348 -1.23 3.62 18.24
CA ALA A 348 -1.93 4.17 19.38
C ALA A 348 -2.17 5.69 19.21
N ALA A 349 -1.17 6.44 18.78
CA ALA A 349 -1.29 7.87 18.50
C ALA A 349 -2.32 8.16 17.40
N LEU A 350 -2.35 7.37 16.31
CA LEU A 350 -3.37 7.50 15.27
C LEU A 350 -4.78 7.20 15.80
N VAL A 351 -4.93 6.16 16.63
CA VAL A 351 -6.22 5.81 17.24
C VAL A 351 -6.71 6.95 18.15
N VAL A 352 -5.84 7.50 18.99
CA VAL A 352 -6.19 8.67 19.83
C VAL A 352 -6.58 9.86 18.95
N ALA A 353 -5.80 10.18 17.91
CA ALA A 353 -6.10 11.27 16.99
C ALA A 353 -7.43 11.07 16.22
N LEU A 354 -7.82 9.82 15.94
CA LEU A 354 -9.12 9.51 15.33
C LEU A 354 -10.29 9.68 16.31
N ILE A 355 -10.09 9.36 17.58
CA ILE A 355 -11.10 9.52 18.64
C ILE A 355 -11.30 11.00 18.98
N GLU A 356 -10.21 11.76 19.08
CA GLU A 356 -10.23 13.20 19.38
C GLU A 356 -10.58 14.08 18.17
N ARG A 357 -10.78 13.46 17.00
CA ARG A 357 -11.11 14.19 15.77
C ARG A 357 -12.44 14.93 15.95
N PRO A 358 -12.47 16.26 15.80
CA PRO A 358 -13.71 17.02 15.93
C PRO A 358 -14.68 16.64 14.81
N MET A 359 -15.90 16.29 15.21
CA MET A 359 -16.99 15.88 14.31
C MET A 359 -17.70 17.07 13.64
N VAL A 360 -17.35 18.28 14.03
CA VAL A 360 -17.80 19.54 13.43
C VAL A 360 -16.59 20.41 13.10
N SER A 361 -16.64 21.11 11.98
CA SER A 361 -15.63 22.10 11.60
C SER A 361 -16.28 23.47 11.43
N LEU A 362 -15.58 24.51 11.89
CA LEU A 362 -15.93 25.91 11.71
C LEU A 362 -14.71 26.62 11.13
N ASP A 363 -14.91 27.28 9.99
CA ASP A 363 -13.94 28.20 9.39
C ASP A 363 -14.59 29.58 9.29
N VAL A 364 -13.87 30.61 9.72
CA VAL A 364 -14.36 31.98 9.84
C VAL A 364 -13.57 32.85 8.88
N THR A 365 -14.22 33.31 7.82
CA THR A 365 -13.62 34.27 6.89
C THR A 365 -14.25 35.64 7.09
N LYS A 366 -13.46 36.64 7.49
CA LYS A 366 -13.92 38.03 7.50
C LYS A 366 -14.02 38.56 6.07
N ASP A 367 -15.08 39.28 5.76
CA ASP A 367 -15.18 40.02 4.51
C ASP A 367 -14.06 41.09 4.41
N ARG A 368 -13.63 41.40 3.18
CA ARG A 368 -12.49 42.31 2.94
C ARG A 368 -12.77 43.76 3.34
N GLY A 369 -14.04 44.12 3.58
CA GLY A 369 -14.42 45.41 4.12
C GLY A 369 -13.81 45.67 5.50
N MET A 370 -13.36 46.90 5.74
CA MET A 370 -12.81 47.32 7.03
C MET A 370 -13.88 47.23 8.14
N PHE A 371 -14.98 47.96 7.97
CA PHE A 371 -16.16 47.99 8.83
C PHE A 371 -17.34 48.63 8.06
N ARG A 372 -18.56 48.44 8.53
CA ARG A 372 -19.78 49.14 8.04
C ARG A 372 -20.52 49.72 9.23
N GLU A 373 -21.38 50.69 8.99
CA GLU A 373 -22.32 51.20 10.00
C GLU A 373 -23.72 50.71 9.62
N ASN A 374 -24.42 50.11 10.57
CA ASN A 374 -25.76 49.58 10.34
C ASN A 374 -26.83 50.68 10.51
N SER A 375 -28.10 50.34 10.29
CA SER A 375 -29.22 51.29 10.41
C SER A 375 -29.44 51.85 11.83
N GLN A 376 -28.80 51.26 12.83
CA GLN A 376 -28.84 51.69 14.23
C GLN A 376 -27.61 52.55 14.62
N GLY A 377 -26.71 52.84 13.66
CA GLY A 377 -25.48 53.58 13.94
C GLY A 377 -24.41 52.74 14.65
N LEU A 378 -24.54 51.41 14.66
CA LEU A 378 -23.54 50.52 15.26
C LEU A 378 -22.52 50.10 14.20
N ILE A 379 -21.26 50.01 14.62
CA ILE A 379 -20.18 49.51 13.78
C ILE A 379 -20.33 47.99 13.67
N GLU A 380 -20.45 47.49 12.44
CA GLU A 380 -20.56 46.08 12.13
C GLU A 380 -19.41 45.58 11.24
N ASN A 381 -19.05 44.32 11.39
CA ASN A 381 -18.15 43.60 10.50
C ASN A 381 -18.87 42.36 9.99
N ILE A 382 -18.68 42.04 8.70
CA ILE A 382 -19.31 40.90 8.06
C ILE A 382 -18.33 39.72 8.03
N TYR A 383 -18.85 38.54 8.34
CA TYR A 383 -18.12 37.28 8.35
C TYR A 383 -18.92 36.23 7.57
N SER A 384 -18.20 35.32 6.94
CA SER A 384 -18.71 34.10 6.33
C SER A 384 -18.25 32.94 7.22
N LEU A 385 -19.21 32.26 7.84
CA LEU A 385 -18.99 31.11 8.70
C LEU A 385 -19.25 29.84 7.90
N LYS A 386 -18.19 29.10 7.59
CA LYS A 386 -18.29 27.82 6.92
C LYS A 386 -18.37 26.71 7.95
N VAL A 387 -19.54 26.11 8.08
CA VAL A 387 -19.83 25.02 9.02
C VAL A 387 -19.92 23.71 8.25
N ILE A 388 -19.28 22.66 8.77
CA ILE A 388 -19.25 21.34 8.15
C ILE A 388 -19.68 20.29 9.17
N ASN A 389 -20.71 19.52 8.83
CA ASN A 389 -21.10 18.33 9.58
C ASN A 389 -20.24 17.13 9.15
N LYS A 390 -19.31 16.68 9.99
CA LYS A 390 -18.48 15.50 9.71
C LYS A 390 -19.08 14.21 10.28
N THR A 391 -20.26 14.27 10.91
CA THR A 391 -20.95 13.09 11.42
C THR A 391 -21.67 12.31 10.30
N GLN A 392 -22.18 11.14 10.69
CA GLN A 392 -22.93 10.22 9.85
C GLN A 392 -24.45 10.47 9.89
N GLN A 393 -24.89 11.44 10.70
CA GLN A 393 -26.30 11.73 10.94
C GLN A 393 -26.56 13.22 10.70
N ARG A 394 -27.83 13.57 10.49
CA ARG A 394 -28.22 14.98 10.47
C ARG A 394 -28.02 15.54 11.88
N GLN A 395 -27.40 16.71 11.98
CA GLN A 395 -27.17 17.37 13.26
C GLN A 395 -27.59 18.83 13.21
N ASP A 396 -28.04 19.33 14.35
CA ASP A 396 -28.44 20.73 14.53
C ASP A 396 -27.34 21.46 15.32
N TYR A 397 -26.83 22.53 14.72
CA TYR A 397 -25.72 23.30 15.28
C TYR A 397 -26.17 24.70 15.67
N ARG A 398 -25.63 25.20 16.79
CA ARG A 398 -25.81 26.57 17.27
C ARG A 398 -24.49 27.35 17.16
N LEU A 399 -24.58 28.55 16.61
CA LEU A 399 -23.49 29.51 16.44
C LEU A 399 -23.60 30.61 17.49
N GLU A 400 -22.51 30.82 18.22
CA GLU A 400 -22.42 31.80 19.30
C GLU A 400 -21.06 32.52 19.25
N LEU A 401 -20.99 33.71 19.84
CA LEU A 401 -19.73 34.38 20.14
C LEU A 401 -19.32 34.06 21.59
N VAL A 402 -18.06 33.72 21.80
CA VAL A 402 -17.49 33.43 23.12
C VAL A 402 -16.76 34.66 23.64
N ASP A 403 -16.88 34.94 24.93
CA ASP A 403 -16.23 36.06 25.62
C ASP A 403 -16.46 37.42 24.94
N ALA A 404 -17.71 37.64 24.52
CA ALA A 404 -18.09 38.71 23.60
C ALA A 404 -18.91 39.82 24.28
N GLU A 405 -18.54 40.19 25.51
CA GLU A 405 -19.17 41.33 26.19
C GLU A 405 -19.02 42.60 25.34
N GLY A 406 -20.14 43.25 25.01
CA GLY A 406 -20.18 44.41 24.14
C GLY A 406 -20.25 44.11 22.64
N PHE A 407 -20.37 42.84 22.23
CA PHE A 407 -20.61 42.45 20.83
C PHE A 407 -21.91 41.67 20.69
N GLN A 408 -22.58 41.85 19.56
CA GLN A 408 -23.78 41.11 19.22
C GLN A 408 -23.64 40.41 17.87
N LEU A 409 -23.83 39.08 17.86
CA LEU A 409 -23.91 38.30 16.63
C LEU A 409 -25.30 38.52 16.01
N GLN A 410 -25.33 38.92 14.74
CA GLN A 410 -26.53 39.15 13.96
C GLN A 410 -26.54 38.21 12.73
N GLY A 411 -27.68 37.59 12.48
CA GLY A 411 -27.86 36.62 11.40
C GLY A 411 -28.47 35.30 11.88
N LYS A 412 -28.33 34.26 11.05
CA LYS A 412 -28.85 32.92 11.36
C LYS A 412 -27.90 32.20 12.32
N THR A 413 -28.34 31.97 13.55
CA THR A 413 -27.53 31.35 14.63
C THR A 413 -27.79 29.87 14.84
N GLN A 414 -28.76 29.27 14.15
CA GLN A 414 -29.05 27.84 14.20
C GLN A 414 -29.12 27.26 12.79
N VAL A 415 -28.48 26.11 12.57
CA VAL A 415 -28.44 25.44 11.27
C VAL A 415 -28.57 23.93 11.43
N SER A 416 -29.42 23.31 10.62
CA SER A 416 -29.53 21.86 10.51
C SER A 416 -28.74 21.39 9.29
N LEU A 417 -27.76 20.51 9.49
CA LEU A 417 -26.87 20.02 8.44
C LEU A 417 -27.00 18.52 8.26
N ALA A 418 -27.22 18.08 7.03
CA ALA A 418 -27.14 16.68 6.63
C ALA A 418 -25.71 16.13 6.78
N PRO A 419 -25.52 14.79 6.82
CA PRO A 419 -24.19 14.19 6.89
C PRO A 419 -23.28 14.67 5.76
N GLY A 420 -22.11 15.22 6.09
CA GLY A 420 -21.14 15.72 5.11
C GLY A 420 -21.53 17.04 4.43
N GLU A 421 -22.64 17.67 4.82
CA GLU A 421 -23.07 18.96 4.29
C GLU A 421 -22.15 20.10 4.77
N ILE A 422 -21.85 21.02 3.85
CA ILE A 422 -21.18 22.28 4.14
C ILE A 422 -22.18 23.39 3.88
N VAL A 423 -22.30 24.32 4.82
CA VAL A 423 -23.04 25.57 4.58
C VAL A 423 -22.14 26.75 4.91
N ASP A 424 -22.21 27.75 4.04
CA ASP A 424 -21.61 29.05 4.25
C ASP A 424 -22.71 30.00 4.79
N ILE A 425 -22.52 30.48 6.01
CA ILE A 425 -23.50 31.29 6.74
C ILE A 425 -22.94 32.70 6.88
N PRO A 426 -23.47 33.69 6.13
CA PRO A 426 -23.09 35.07 6.33
C PRO A 426 -23.69 35.57 7.66
N VAL A 427 -22.84 36.14 8.50
CA VAL A 427 -23.21 36.77 9.77
C VAL A 427 -22.56 38.14 9.88
N SER A 428 -23.16 39.05 10.64
CA SER A 428 -22.51 40.29 11.06
C SER A 428 -22.31 40.28 12.57
N VAL A 429 -21.21 40.88 13.01
CA VAL A 429 -20.99 41.17 14.43
C VAL A 429 -21.08 42.68 14.59
N ALA A 430 -21.93 43.15 15.49
CA ALA A 430 -22.08 44.57 15.81
C ALA A 430 -21.42 44.88 17.16
N LEU A 431 -20.72 46.00 17.25
CA LEU A 431 -20.22 46.55 18.51
C LEU A 431 -21.35 47.34 19.20
N LEU A 432 -21.69 46.98 20.44
CA LEU A 432 -22.73 47.62 21.24
C LEU A 432 -22.23 48.88 21.97
N ALA A 433 -20.92 49.03 22.13
CA ALA A 433 -20.30 50.22 22.73
C ALA A 433 -20.18 51.36 21.71
N ASP A 434 -20.43 52.59 22.15
CA ASP A 434 -20.27 53.78 21.30
C ASP A 434 -18.82 54.06 20.90
N THR A 435 -17.87 53.61 21.72
CA THR A 435 -16.42 53.76 21.48
C THR A 435 -15.71 52.40 21.55
N PRO A 436 -14.93 52.04 20.51
CA PRO A 436 -14.15 50.81 20.52
C PRO A 436 -12.92 50.95 21.43
N ALA A 437 -12.66 49.93 22.27
CA ALA A 437 -11.47 49.88 23.12
C ALA A 437 -10.14 49.77 22.34
N SER A 438 -10.19 49.30 21.08
CA SER A 438 -9.05 49.13 20.18
C SER A 438 -9.51 49.13 18.73
N SER A 439 -8.63 49.53 17.80
CA SER A 439 -8.89 49.47 16.36
C SER A 439 -9.06 48.05 15.83
N SER A 440 -8.47 47.07 16.52
CA SER A 440 -8.64 45.65 16.23
C SER A 440 -8.80 44.85 17.52
N GLN A 441 -9.82 44.02 17.58
CA GLN A 441 -10.13 43.14 18.71
C GLN A 441 -10.30 41.71 18.22
N THR A 442 -9.81 40.75 18.98
CA THR A 442 -9.99 39.33 18.65
C THR A 442 -11.38 38.92 19.12
N ILE A 443 -12.15 38.29 18.24
CA ILE A 443 -13.45 37.71 18.56
C ILE A 443 -13.41 36.21 18.27
N ARG A 444 -14.10 35.42 19.09
CA ARG A 444 -14.12 33.97 18.96
C ARG A 444 -15.53 33.50 18.63
N PHE A 445 -15.67 32.85 17.48
CA PHE A 445 -16.91 32.16 17.10
C PHE A 445 -16.84 30.73 17.62
N LYS A 446 -17.95 30.23 18.16
CA LYS A 446 -18.11 28.84 18.57
C LYS A 446 -19.33 28.25 17.89
N VAL A 447 -19.16 27.04 17.34
CA VAL A 447 -20.27 26.21 16.91
C VAL A 447 -20.37 25.02 17.86
N THR A 448 -21.58 24.75 18.34
CA THR A 448 -21.87 23.66 19.28
C THR A 448 -23.02 22.83 18.73
N ASP A 449 -22.92 21.51 18.82
CA ASP A 449 -24.04 20.62 18.55
C ASP A 449 -25.13 20.81 19.62
N VAL A 450 -26.39 20.90 19.21
CA VAL A 450 -27.52 21.16 20.10
C VAL A 450 -27.85 19.95 20.97
N ASP A 451 -27.70 18.74 20.43
CA ASP A 451 -28.02 17.48 21.12
C ASP A 451 -26.83 16.99 21.96
N GLU A 452 -25.61 17.25 21.49
CA GLU A 452 -24.36 16.84 22.16
C GLU A 452 -23.44 18.04 22.46
N PRO A 453 -23.65 18.80 23.55
CA PRO A 453 -22.92 20.04 23.81
C PRO A 453 -21.39 19.92 23.97
N TRP A 454 -20.89 18.69 24.20
CA TRP A 454 -19.44 18.41 24.23
C TRP A 454 -18.81 18.40 22.83
N ILE A 455 -19.61 18.27 21.76
CA ILE A 455 -19.18 18.44 20.38
C ILE A 455 -19.23 19.92 20.05
N TYR A 456 -18.09 20.59 20.14
CA TYR A 456 -17.95 21.97 19.72
C TYR A 456 -16.64 22.21 19.00
N THR A 457 -16.59 23.28 18.23
CA THR A 457 -15.35 23.84 17.72
C THR A 457 -15.42 25.35 17.76
N ALA A 458 -14.26 25.99 17.91
CA ALA A 458 -14.15 27.43 18.00
C ALA A 458 -13.07 27.94 17.06
N ALA A 459 -13.30 29.12 16.49
CA ALA A 459 -12.40 29.76 15.56
C ALA A 459 -12.29 31.26 15.87
N ASP A 460 -11.06 31.75 15.87
CA ASP A 460 -10.75 33.15 16.15
C ASP A 460 -10.78 33.98 14.86
N SER A 461 -11.27 35.20 14.98
CA SER A 461 -11.23 36.21 13.92
C SER A 461 -10.98 37.59 14.52
N ARG A 462 -10.93 38.62 13.66
CA ARG A 462 -10.66 40.00 14.07
C ARG A 462 -11.82 40.91 13.74
N PHE A 463 -12.33 41.58 14.76
CA PHE A 463 -13.17 42.75 14.61
C PHE A 463 -12.30 43.99 14.39
N VAL A 464 -12.69 44.86 13.45
CA VAL A 464 -12.00 46.12 13.16
C VAL A 464 -12.99 47.26 13.28
N ALA A 465 -12.57 48.33 13.97
CA ALA A 465 -13.36 49.53 14.17
C ALA A 465 -12.47 50.79 14.11
N PRO A 466 -13.03 51.95 13.69
CA PRO A 466 -12.33 53.23 13.76
C PRO A 466 -12.18 53.71 15.20
N LEU A 467 -10.97 54.14 15.61
CA LEU A 467 -10.70 54.67 16.95
C LEU A 467 -11.23 56.10 17.15
N ASN A 468 -11.38 56.86 16.07
CA ASN A 468 -11.91 58.22 16.10
C ASN A 468 -13.25 58.22 15.38
N ARG A 469 -14.33 58.45 16.14
CA ARG A 469 -15.68 58.66 15.62
C ARG A 469 -15.93 60.14 15.38
#